data_AF-A0A2X3ETF6-F1
#
_entry.id   AF-A0A2X3ETF6-F1
#
_cell.length_a   1.000
_cell.length_b   1.000
_cell.length_c   1.000
_cell.angle_alpha   90.00
_cell.angle_beta   90.00
_cell.angle_gamma   90.00
#
_symmetry.space_group_name_H-M   'P 1'
#
loop_
_entity.id
_entity.type
_entity.pdbx_description
1 polymer ?
#
loop_
_entity_poly.entity_id
_entity_poly.type
_entity_poly.pdbx_seq_one_letter_code
_entity_poly.pdbx_strand_id
1 'polypeptide(L)'
;MPINDNTPRPQEFAAVDLGSNSFHMVIARVVDGAMQIIGRLKQRVHLADGLDENSVLSEEAMTRGLNCLSLFAERLQGFSPSSVCIVGTHTLRQATNAAEFLKRAEKVIPYPIEIISGNEEARLIFYGR
;
A
#
# COMPACT_ATOMS: atom_id res chain seq x y z
N MET A 1 -33.15 -28.77 -2.65
CA MET A 1 -33.09 -27.47 -1.95
C MET A 1 -31.80 -26.80 -2.38
N PRO A 2 -31.80 -25.63 -3.03
CA PRO A 2 -30.56 -24.89 -3.22
C PRO A 2 -30.12 -24.35 -1.86
N ILE A 3 -28.91 -24.70 -1.45
CA ILE A 3 -28.20 -24.03 -0.37
C ILE A 3 -28.07 -22.55 -0.76
N ASN A 4 -28.75 -21.67 -0.05
CA ASN A 4 -28.58 -20.24 -0.19
C ASN A 4 -27.20 -19.90 0.39
N ASP A 5 -26.17 -19.94 -0.46
CA ASP A 5 -24.80 -19.49 -0.17
C ASP A 5 -24.82 -17.96 -0.03
N ASN A 6 -25.43 -17.49 1.06
CA ASN A 6 -25.48 -16.07 1.44
C ASN A 6 -24.73 -15.86 2.75
N THR A 7 -23.71 -16.68 3.01
CA THR A 7 -22.63 -16.25 3.90
C THR A 7 -21.92 -15.10 3.19
N PRO A 8 -21.93 -13.88 3.74
CA PRO A 8 -21.10 -12.82 3.18
C PRO A 8 -19.68 -13.37 3.12
N ARG A 9 -19.11 -13.42 1.90
CA ARG A 9 -17.70 -13.77 1.74
C ARG A 9 -16.93 -12.89 2.72
N PRO A 10 -16.01 -13.44 3.53
CA PRO A 10 -15.26 -12.63 4.49
C PRO A 10 -14.71 -11.43 3.74
N GLN A 11 -15.06 -10.24 4.22
CA GLN A 11 -14.71 -9.02 3.51
C GLN A 11 -13.25 -8.74 3.85
N GLU A 12 -12.37 -9.14 2.94
CA GLU A 12 -10.94 -8.95 3.06
C GLU A 12 -10.57 -7.53 2.60
N PHE A 13 -9.71 -6.88 3.37
CA PHE A 13 -9.21 -5.55 3.16
C PHE A 13 -7.70 -5.56 3.26
N ALA A 14 -7.06 -4.77 2.42
CA ALA A 14 -5.63 -4.55 2.51
C ALA A 14 -5.32 -3.06 2.49
N ALA A 15 -4.45 -2.66 3.42
CA ALA A 15 -3.89 -1.32 3.47
C ALA A 15 -2.38 -1.42 3.24
N VAL A 16 -1.86 -0.63 2.30
CA VAL A 16 -0.44 -0.53 2.01
C VAL A 16 -0.01 0.91 2.23
N ASP A 17 0.98 1.11 3.08
CA ASP A 17 1.64 2.39 3.32
C ASP A 17 3.02 2.38 2.68
N LEU A 18 3.28 3.37 1.83
CA LEU A 18 4.55 3.60 1.16
C LEU A 18 5.32 4.69 1.93
N GLY A 19 5.81 4.29 3.10
CA GLY A 19 6.60 5.14 3.98
C GLY A 19 8.01 5.45 3.45
N SER A 20 8.61 6.47 4.05
CA SER A 20 9.94 6.98 3.71
C SER A 20 11.06 5.95 3.84
N ASN A 21 11.00 5.11 4.88
CA ASN A 21 12.06 4.15 5.19
C ASN A 21 11.63 2.70 4.90
N SER A 22 10.35 2.40 5.04
CA SER A 22 9.82 1.05 4.90
C SER A 22 8.41 1.13 4.36
N PHE A 23 8.05 0.15 3.53
CA PHE A 23 6.69 -0.05 3.11
C PHE A 23 6.03 -1.09 4.02
N HIS A 24 4.77 -0.84 4.35
CA HIS A 24 4.01 -1.64 5.28
C HIS A 24 2.72 -2.08 4.60
N MET A 25 2.40 -3.37 4.64
CA MET A 25 1.15 -3.93 4.16
C MET A 25 0.46 -4.63 5.33
N VAL A 26 -0.83 -4.36 5.49
CA VAL A 26 -1.69 -4.99 6.49
C VAL A 26 -2.89 -5.56 5.77
N ILE A 27 -3.15 -6.85 5.99
CA ILE A 27 -4.33 -7.54 5.47
C ILE A 27 -5.22 -7.88 6.65
N ALA A 28 -6.45 -7.41 6.60
CA ALA A 28 -7.49 -7.69 7.56
C ALA A 28 -8.68 -8.37 6.88
N ARG A 29 -9.41 -9.19 7.62
CA ARG A 29 -10.69 -9.75 7.20
C ARG A 29 -11.75 -9.35 8.21
N VAL A 30 -12.96 -9.09 7.74
CA VAL A 30 -14.12 -8.90 8.61
C VAL A 30 -14.91 -10.20 8.64
N VAL A 31 -15.09 -10.76 9.84
CA VAL A 31 -15.87 -11.97 10.09
C VAL A 31 -16.85 -11.64 11.21
N ASP A 32 -18.15 -11.80 10.93
CA ASP A 32 -19.23 -11.53 11.90
C ASP A 32 -19.18 -10.10 12.49
N GLY A 33 -18.80 -9.11 11.67
CA GLY A 33 -18.64 -7.72 12.09
C GLY A 33 -17.36 -7.41 12.90
N ALA A 34 -16.56 -8.44 13.22
CA ALA A 34 -15.27 -8.28 13.88
C ALA A 34 -14.13 -8.22 12.85
N MET A 35 -13.29 -7.19 12.95
CA MET A 35 -12.07 -7.08 12.15
C MET A 35 -10.96 -7.97 12.74
N GLN A 36 -10.37 -8.81 11.92
CA GLN A 36 -9.24 -9.67 12.27
C GLN A 36 -8.08 -9.42 11.33
N ILE A 37 -6.90 -9.06 11.85
CA ILE A 37 -5.71 -8.93 11.03
C ILE A 37 -5.13 -10.32 10.76
N ILE A 38 -5.05 -10.68 9.47
CA ILE A 38 -4.58 -12.00 9.01
C ILE A 38 -3.19 -11.95 8.40
N GLY A 39 -2.70 -10.75 8.04
CA GLY A 39 -1.37 -10.59 7.48
C GLY A 39 -0.79 -9.23 7.81
N ARG A 40 0.51 -9.20 8.12
CA ARG A 40 1.30 -7.97 8.18
C ARG A 40 2.62 -8.25 7.49
N LEU A 41 3.01 -7.37 6.59
CA LEU A 41 4.29 -7.42 5.90
C LEU A 41 4.94 -6.05 6.00
N LYS A 42 6.22 -6.04 6.36
CA LYS A 42 7.01 -4.82 6.42
C LYS A 42 8.30 -5.06 5.67
N GLN A 43 8.59 -4.20 4.71
CA GLN A 43 9.80 -4.29 3.92
C GLN A 43 10.55 -2.97 3.92
N ARG A 44 11.85 -3.03 4.17
CA ARG A 44 12.72 -1.85 4.16
C ARG A 44 13.07 -1.52 2.73
N VAL A 45 12.66 -0.34 2.28
CA VAL A 45 12.90 0.15 0.92
C VAL A 45 13.92 1.29 0.94
N HIS A 46 14.04 2.01 2.07
CA HIS A 46 14.89 3.19 2.21
C HIS A 46 14.64 4.19 1.07
N LEU A 47 13.37 4.52 0.82
CA LEU A 47 12.99 5.41 -0.27
C LEU A 47 13.59 6.81 -0.09
N ALA A 48 13.64 7.29 1.15
CA ALA A 48 14.23 8.58 1.53
C ALA A 48 15.74 8.66 1.29
N ASP A 49 16.45 7.53 1.33
CA ASP A 49 17.90 7.48 1.08
C ASP A 49 18.24 7.76 -0.39
N GLY A 50 17.32 7.48 -1.30
CA GLY A 50 17.44 7.87 -2.69
C GLY A 50 16.82 9.21 -3.03
N LEU A 51 16.35 10.00 -2.05
CA LEU A 51 15.85 11.34 -2.31
C LEU A 51 17.02 12.33 -2.22
N ASP A 52 17.41 12.88 -3.37
CA ASP A 52 18.50 13.85 -3.47
C ASP A 52 18.10 15.25 -2.95
N GLU A 53 19.06 16.18 -2.81
CA GLU A 53 18.81 17.58 -2.42
C GLU A 53 17.78 18.29 -3.31
N ASN A 54 17.67 17.88 -4.58
CA ASN A 54 16.67 18.39 -5.52
C ASN A 54 15.27 17.74 -5.36
N SER A 55 15.08 16.94 -4.31
CA SER A 55 13.89 16.13 -4.09
C SER A 55 13.58 15.21 -5.28
N VAL A 56 14.61 14.63 -5.88
CA VAL A 56 14.48 13.66 -6.98
C VAL A 56 14.82 12.28 -6.44
N LEU A 57 13.94 11.30 -6.69
CA LEU A 57 14.22 9.91 -6.37
C LEU A 57 15.19 9.30 -7.38
N SER A 58 16.30 8.77 -6.88
CA SER A 58 17.26 7.98 -7.64
C SER A 58 16.62 6.71 -8.21
N GLU A 59 17.09 6.25 -9.37
CA GLU A 59 16.57 5.05 -10.03
C GLU A 59 16.68 3.79 -9.16
N GLU A 60 17.73 3.69 -8.34
CA GLU A 60 17.92 2.59 -7.40
C GLU A 60 16.83 2.54 -6.32
N ALA A 61 16.43 3.70 -5.76
CA ALA A 61 15.35 3.78 -4.80
C ALA A 61 13.99 3.49 -5.44
N MET A 62 13.75 4.00 -6.65
CA MET A 62 12.54 3.66 -7.40
C MET A 62 12.47 2.16 -7.68
N THR A 63 13.56 1.54 -8.13
CA THR A 63 13.63 0.10 -8.41
C THR A 63 13.36 -0.73 -7.15
N ARG A 64 13.96 -0.37 -6.02
CA ARG A 64 13.67 -1.01 -4.71
C ARG A 64 12.20 -0.89 -4.33
N GLY A 65 11.60 0.29 -4.51
CA GLY A 65 10.18 0.53 -4.24
C GLY A 65 9.27 -0.31 -5.14
N LEU A 66 9.55 -0.35 -6.44
CA LEU A 66 8.80 -1.14 -7.41
C LEU A 66 8.91 -2.65 -7.15
N ASN A 67 10.10 -3.15 -6.83
CA ASN A 67 10.28 -4.55 -6.42
C ASN A 67 9.45 -4.89 -5.18
N CYS A 68 9.39 -3.98 -4.20
CA CYS A 68 8.55 -4.16 -3.02
C CYS A 68 7.06 -4.19 -3.38
N LEU A 69 6.61 -3.31 -4.26
CA LEU A 69 5.24 -3.28 -4.76
C LEU A 69 4.87 -4.56 -5.51
N SER A 70 5.82 -5.15 -6.25
CA SER A 70 5.60 -6.45 -6.93
C SER A 70 5.30 -7.56 -5.92
N LEU A 71 6.06 -7.65 -4.83
CA LEU A 71 5.79 -8.64 -3.78
C LEU A 71 4.43 -8.42 -3.12
N PHE A 72 4.01 -7.17 -2.97
CA PHE A 72 2.67 -6.86 -2.46
C PHE A 72 1.60 -7.22 -3.47
N ALA A 73 1.80 -6.97 -4.76
CA ALA A 73 0.86 -7.34 -5.82
C ALA A 73 0.61 -8.86 -5.83
N GLU A 74 1.65 -9.68 -5.64
CA GLU A 74 1.51 -11.14 -5.50
C GLU A 74 0.67 -11.53 -4.27
N ARG A 75 0.84 -10.82 -3.15
CA ARG A 75 0.07 -11.08 -1.91
C ARG A 75 -1.37 -10.59 -1.99
N LEU A 76 -1.60 -9.54 -2.74
CA LEU A 76 -2.90 -8.94 -2.99
C LEU A 76 -3.58 -9.58 -4.20
N GLN A 77 -3.01 -10.62 -4.81
CA GLN A 77 -3.61 -11.30 -5.94
C GLN A 77 -4.96 -11.89 -5.53
N GLY A 78 -6.02 -11.50 -6.25
CA GLY A 78 -7.39 -11.92 -5.96
C GLY A 78 -8.19 -10.96 -5.07
N PHE A 79 -7.57 -9.90 -4.53
CA PHE A 79 -8.29 -8.84 -3.85
C PHE A 79 -9.04 -7.97 -4.87
N SER A 80 -10.22 -7.48 -4.47
CA SER A 80 -10.92 -6.46 -5.25
C SER A 80 -10.22 -5.11 -5.08
N PRO A 81 -10.11 -4.27 -6.12
CA PRO A 81 -9.48 -2.96 -6.01
C PRO A 81 -10.18 -2.06 -4.98
N SER A 82 -11.49 -2.21 -4.77
CA SER A 82 -12.25 -1.50 -3.74
C SER A 82 -11.88 -1.91 -2.30
N SER A 83 -11.20 -3.05 -2.13
CA SER A 83 -10.73 -3.58 -0.85
C SER A 83 -9.27 -3.25 -0.57
N VAL A 84 -8.54 -2.70 -1.54
CA VAL A 84 -7.11 -2.39 -1.44
C VAL A 84 -6.92 -0.89 -1.45
N CYS A 85 -6.29 -0.35 -0.42
CA CYS A 85 -5.91 1.04 -0.34
C CYS A 85 -4.38 1.13 -0.26
N ILE A 86 -3.75 1.80 -1.23
CA ILE A 86 -2.32 2.06 -1.21
C ILE A 86 -2.11 3.56 -1.04
N VAL A 87 -1.39 3.94 0.02
CA VAL A 87 -1.12 5.34 0.35
C VAL A 87 0.37 5.62 0.33
N GLY A 88 0.76 6.71 -0.32
CA GLY A 88 2.12 7.26 -0.29
C GLY A 88 2.20 8.46 0.64
N THR A 89 3.26 8.54 1.43
CA THR A 89 3.40 9.56 2.47
C THR A 89 4.58 10.49 2.19
N HIS A 90 5.40 10.78 3.21
CA HIS A 90 6.31 11.92 3.27
C HIS A 90 7.35 11.99 2.13
N THR A 91 8.01 10.87 1.77
CA THR A 91 9.01 10.88 0.69
C THR A 91 8.38 11.03 -0.69
N LEU A 92 7.30 10.31 -1.00
CA LEU A 92 6.60 10.45 -2.28
C LEU A 92 5.96 11.82 -2.44
N ARG A 93 5.54 12.46 -1.34
CA ARG A 93 5.02 13.83 -1.37
C ARG A 93 6.09 14.88 -1.68
N GLN A 94 7.32 14.66 -1.24
CA GLN A 94 8.43 15.58 -1.52
C GLN A 94 9.05 15.34 -2.90
N ALA A 95 9.03 14.09 -3.38
CA ALA A 95 9.67 13.73 -4.62
C ALA A 95 9.03 14.43 -5.84
N THR A 96 9.81 15.24 -6.54
CA THR A 96 9.41 15.93 -7.78
C THR A 96 9.08 14.92 -8.89
N ASN A 97 9.77 13.78 -8.92
CA ASN A 97 9.53 12.68 -9.85
C ASN A 97 8.59 11.59 -9.29
N ALA A 98 7.80 11.89 -8.25
CA ALA A 98 6.81 10.94 -7.72
C ALA A 98 5.83 10.47 -8.80
N ALA A 99 5.42 11.36 -9.72
CA ALA A 99 4.55 10.99 -10.83
C ALA A 99 5.16 9.93 -11.76
N GLU A 100 6.49 9.92 -11.92
CA GLU A 100 7.18 8.87 -12.68
C GLU A 100 7.18 7.55 -11.91
N PHE A 101 7.47 7.60 -10.61
CA PHE A 101 7.38 6.43 -9.74
C PHE A 101 5.96 5.82 -9.78
N LEU A 102 4.92 6.65 -9.65
CA LEU A 102 3.51 6.22 -9.72
C LEU A 102 3.20 5.56 -11.07
N LYS A 103 3.58 6.17 -12.19
CA LYS A 103 3.38 5.56 -13.52
C LYS A 103 4.07 4.21 -13.68
N ARG A 104 5.26 4.04 -13.10
CA ARG A 104 5.96 2.75 -13.10
C ARG A 104 5.25 1.77 -12.16
N ALA A 105 4.78 2.23 -11.01
CA ALA A 105 4.07 1.43 -10.03
C ALA A 105 2.74 0.89 -10.55
N GLU A 106 1.96 1.69 -11.29
CA GLU A 106 0.70 1.27 -11.94
C GLU A 106 0.87 0.07 -12.88
N LYS A 107 2.09 -0.12 -13.44
CA LYS A 107 2.39 -1.29 -14.28
C LYS A 107 2.72 -2.55 -13.48
N VAL A 108 3.11 -2.39 -12.23
CA VAL A 108 3.51 -3.47 -11.33
C VAL A 108 2.34 -3.92 -10.45
N ILE A 109 1.57 -2.96 -9.95
CA ILE A 109 0.46 -3.20 -9.04
C ILE A 109 -0.83 -2.63 -9.66
N PRO A 110 -1.88 -3.45 -9.87
CA PRO A 110 -3.12 -3.02 -10.53
C PRO A 110 -4.06 -2.25 -9.57
N TYR A 111 -3.51 -1.64 -8.53
CA TYR A 111 -4.26 -0.90 -7.51
C TYR A 111 -3.84 0.57 -7.51
N PRO A 112 -4.80 1.50 -7.34
CA PRO A 112 -4.49 2.92 -7.31
C PRO A 112 -3.63 3.26 -6.08
N ILE A 113 -2.66 4.14 -6.28
CA ILE A 113 -1.79 4.68 -5.23
C ILE A 113 -2.16 6.13 -5.02
N GLU A 114 -2.56 6.48 -3.80
CA GLU A 114 -2.94 7.82 -3.41
C GLU A 114 -1.85 8.46 -2.56
N ILE A 115 -1.39 9.68 -2.91
CA ILE A 115 -0.46 10.41 -2.06
C ILE A 115 -1.26 11.25 -1.08
N ILE A 116 -1.20 10.91 0.20
CA ILE A 116 -1.97 11.57 1.26
C ILE A 116 -1.12 12.61 2.00
N SER A 117 -1.80 13.55 2.65
CA SER A 117 -1.14 14.52 3.54
C SER A 117 -0.77 13.87 4.87
N GLY A 118 0.31 14.34 5.53
CA GLY A 118 0.73 13.81 6.83
C GLY A 118 -0.36 13.85 7.93
N ASN A 119 -1.34 14.76 7.82
CA ASN A 119 -2.51 14.79 8.71
C ASN A 119 -3.47 13.61 8.46
N GLU A 120 -3.69 13.22 7.20
CA GLU A 120 -4.45 12.02 6.86
C GLU A 120 -3.70 10.75 7.26
N GLU A 121 -2.38 10.71 7.11
CA GLU A 121 -1.55 9.59 7.58
C GLU A 121 -1.74 9.38 9.08
N ALA A 122 -1.61 10.45 9.89
CA ALA A 122 -1.82 10.37 11.33
C ALA A 122 -3.23 9.88 11.69
N ARG A 123 -4.25 10.28 10.91
CA ARG A 123 -5.63 9.82 11.10
C ARG A 123 -5.77 8.33 10.78
N LEU A 124 -5.24 7.87 9.65
CA LEU A 124 -5.29 6.46 9.24
C LEU A 124 -4.52 5.55 10.20
N ILE A 125 -3.34 5.97 10.66
CA ILE A 125 -2.56 5.25 11.67
C ILE A 125 -3.31 5.19 13.01
N PHE A 126 -4.05 6.25 13.37
CA PHE A 126 -4.82 6.31 14.60
C PHE A 126 -6.05 5.37 14.59
N TYR A 127 -6.73 5.22 13.45
CA TYR A 127 -7.84 4.28 13.32
C TYR A 127 -7.41 2.80 13.13
N GLY A 128 -6.17 2.57 12.69
CA GLY A 128 -5.64 1.23 12.39
C GLY A 128 -4.84 0.56 13.52
N ARG A 129 -4.87 1.09 14.75
CA ARG A 129 -4.15 0.53 15.91
C ARG A 129 -5.04 -0.24 16.86
#